data_AF-A0A353FL23-F1
#
_entry.id   AF-A0A353FL23-F1
#
_cell.length_a   1.000
_cell.length_b   1.000
_cell.length_c   1.000
_cell.angle_alpha   90.00
_cell.angle_beta   90.00
_cell.angle_gamma   90.00
#
_symmetry.space_group_name_H-M   'P 1'
#
loop_
_entity.id
_entity.type
_entity.pdbx_description
1 polymer ?
#
loop_
_entity_poly.entity_id
_entity_poly.type
_entity_poly.pdbx_seq_one_letter_code
_entity_poly.pdbx_strand_id
1 'polypeptide(L)'
;MSLIAAPVLLTFASCFTPCQSSAGDPTEKVLRRFATMPQEDQELILEEILTGILTDNHPRIKAISEIVNHAKSENWKVKPVSLSYFDANKYASALGLKTRVVGGKDRKWKSLRNKYFRDSPLPWNPGIWAWDYGLNRLRSGLKTLESKEKLQALLEGNIDPEGRLTAIAEGFLDHEDTMDAAAYYFEHCYRDRDGWVFSGIRLYDMWGTTREIEVSDVEAIAWLRRVAGEEKLSSPIPKSRHDTIYERIHDSFSFWREYRELRRALAVRLINPAGEVPAVWGAVADRLNKCWEDLEMNPNSMKSFLVKHPERQNFLVESKKLSNIIDEKIAEGIRESWQAESFTTRVARLAMEEARALGLLGPGLR
;
A
#
# COMPACT_ATOMS: atom_id res chain seq x y z
N MET A 1 -39.27 52.30 -73.62
CA MET A 1 -39.09 52.18 -72.16
C MET A 1 -39.02 50.71 -71.83
N SER A 2 -37.81 50.23 -71.53
CA SER A 2 -37.49 48.83 -71.28
C SER A 2 -37.90 48.42 -69.86
N LEU A 3 -38.55 47.27 -69.71
CA LEU A 3 -38.72 46.58 -68.44
C LEU A 3 -38.04 45.21 -68.55
N ILE A 4 -36.99 45.05 -67.76
CA ILE A 4 -36.17 43.86 -67.60
C ILE A 4 -36.84 42.97 -66.55
N ALA A 5 -37.12 41.72 -66.88
CA ALA A 5 -37.55 40.69 -65.93
C ALA A 5 -36.40 39.69 -65.73
N ALA A 6 -35.95 39.54 -64.49
CA ALA A 6 -34.90 38.62 -64.08
C ALA A 6 -35.48 37.25 -63.67
N PRO A 7 -34.77 36.12 -63.88
CA PRO A 7 -35.21 34.81 -63.43
C PRO A 7 -34.82 34.54 -61.98
N VAL A 8 -35.75 33.97 -61.21
CA VAL A 8 -35.55 33.49 -59.84
C VAL A 8 -34.86 32.13 -59.88
N LEU A 9 -33.63 32.07 -59.38
CA LEU A 9 -32.84 30.85 -59.17
C LEU A 9 -33.16 30.29 -57.78
N LEU A 10 -33.90 29.18 -57.73
CA LEU A 10 -34.17 28.41 -56.50
C LEU A 10 -32.93 27.57 -56.17
N THR A 11 -32.19 27.98 -55.15
CA THR A 11 -31.06 27.23 -54.59
C THR A 11 -31.58 26.26 -53.52
N PHE A 12 -31.58 24.96 -53.81
CA PHE A 12 -31.81 23.93 -52.79
C PHE A 12 -30.56 23.83 -51.90
N ALA A 13 -30.63 24.45 -50.72
CA ALA A 13 -29.65 24.24 -49.66
C ALA A 13 -29.91 22.86 -49.03
N SER A 14 -29.11 21.86 -49.42
CA SER A 14 -29.03 20.59 -48.74
C SER A 14 -28.54 20.82 -47.31
N CYS A 15 -29.44 20.68 -46.33
CA CYS A 15 -29.09 20.57 -44.92
C CYS A 15 -28.35 19.25 -44.67
N PHE A 16 -27.06 19.20 -44.99
CA PHE A 16 -26.15 18.25 -44.37
C PHE A 16 -25.95 18.72 -42.93
N THR A 17 -26.79 18.25 -42.02
CA THR A 17 -26.47 18.25 -40.60
C THR A 17 -25.37 17.20 -40.44
N PRO A 18 -24.13 17.57 -40.09
CA PRO A 18 -23.16 16.57 -39.70
C PRO A 18 -23.73 15.94 -38.44
N CYS A 19 -24.12 14.67 -38.51
CA CYS A 19 -24.34 13.86 -37.33
C CYS A 19 -22.95 13.66 -36.71
N GLN A 20 -22.43 14.69 -36.02
CA GLN A 20 -21.35 14.53 -35.07
C GLN A 20 -21.93 13.62 -34.00
N SER A 21 -21.73 12.31 -34.14
CA SER A 21 -21.81 11.42 -33.00
C SER A 21 -20.81 11.98 -31.99
N SER A 22 -21.32 12.62 -30.94
CA SER A 22 -20.55 12.84 -29.73
C SER A 22 -20.28 11.43 -29.18
N ALA A 23 -19.30 10.75 -29.75
CA ALA A 23 -18.73 9.56 -29.17
C ALA A 23 -17.99 10.03 -27.92
N GLY A 24 -18.76 10.35 -26.87
CA GLY A 24 -18.24 10.72 -25.57
C GLY A 24 -17.26 9.66 -25.09
N ASP A 25 -16.31 10.09 -24.28
CA ASP A 25 -15.22 9.27 -23.73
C ASP A 25 -15.78 7.89 -23.30
N PRO A 26 -15.27 6.78 -23.88
CA PRO A 26 -15.67 5.43 -23.49
C PRO A 26 -15.61 5.22 -21.98
N THR A 27 -14.62 5.81 -21.31
CA THR A 27 -14.46 5.74 -19.84
C THR A 27 -15.65 6.36 -19.12
N GLU A 28 -16.06 7.56 -19.53
CA GLU A 28 -17.20 8.26 -18.94
C GLU A 28 -18.51 7.47 -19.15
N LYS A 29 -18.69 6.84 -20.32
CA LYS A 29 -19.85 5.97 -20.60
C LYS A 29 -19.89 4.76 -19.67
N VAL A 30 -18.75 4.07 -19.49
CA VAL A 30 -18.62 2.93 -18.57
C VAL A 30 -19.00 3.37 -17.15
N LEU A 31 -18.37 4.44 -16.65
CA LEU A 31 -18.59 4.92 -15.27
C LEU A 31 -20.03 5.39 -15.04
N ARG A 32 -20.64 6.04 -16.04
CA ARG A 32 -22.03 6.49 -15.95
C ARG A 32 -22.98 5.31 -15.86
N ARG A 33 -22.79 4.28 -16.68
CA ARG A 33 -23.63 3.08 -16.66
C ARG A 33 -23.43 2.30 -15.37
N PHE A 34 -22.18 2.06 -14.97
CA PHE A 34 -21.84 1.38 -13.73
C PHE A 34 -22.50 2.04 -12.51
N ALA A 35 -22.49 3.38 -12.43
CA ALA A 35 -23.12 4.12 -11.33
C ALA A 35 -24.66 3.99 -11.25
N THR A 36 -25.33 3.51 -12.30
CA THR A 36 -26.79 3.26 -12.30
C THR A 36 -27.17 1.87 -11.79
N MET A 37 -26.18 0.99 -11.59
CA MET A 37 -26.41 -0.38 -11.13
C MET A 37 -26.57 -0.43 -9.60
N PRO A 38 -27.29 -1.43 -9.06
CA PRO A 38 -27.26 -1.76 -7.63
C PRO A 38 -25.82 -1.94 -7.10
N GLN A 39 -25.59 -1.63 -5.83
CA GLN A 39 -24.26 -1.72 -5.21
C GLN A 39 -23.69 -3.15 -5.25
N GLU A 40 -24.53 -4.17 -5.02
CA GLU A 40 -24.12 -5.58 -5.07
C GLU A 40 -23.60 -5.96 -6.47
N ASP A 41 -24.30 -5.53 -7.53
CA ASP A 41 -23.88 -5.74 -8.92
C ASP A 41 -22.58 -5.00 -9.24
N GLN A 42 -22.41 -3.77 -8.71
CA GLN A 42 -21.18 -3.01 -8.87
C GLN A 42 -19.97 -3.75 -8.26
N GLU A 43 -20.14 -4.31 -7.06
CA GLU A 43 -19.10 -5.08 -6.38
C GLU A 43 -18.75 -6.37 -7.13
N LEU A 44 -19.76 -7.11 -7.61
CA LEU A 44 -19.56 -8.32 -8.40
C LEU A 44 -18.83 -8.04 -9.73
N ILE A 45 -19.26 -7.00 -10.46
CA ILE A 45 -18.60 -6.59 -11.71
C ILE A 45 -17.15 -6.19 -11.48
N LEU A 46 -16.84 -5.49 -10.38
CA LEU A 46 -15.46 -5.14 -10.04
C LEU A 46 -14.60 -6.38 -9.77
N GLU A 47 -15.14 -7.36 -9.06
CA GLU A 47 -14.44 -8.62 -8.79
C GLU A 47 -14.19 -9.39 -10.10
N GLU A 48 -15.15 -9.42 -11.01
CA GLU A 48 -15.01 -10.03 -12.33
C GLU A 48 -13.95 -9.34 -13.19
N ILE A 49 -13.98 -8.00 -13.27
CA ILE A 49 -12.96 -7.21 -14.00
C ILE A 49 -11.56 -7.49 -13.44
N LEU A 50 -11.41 -7.43 -12.11
CA LEU A 50 -10.12 -7.69 -11.48
C LEU A 50 -9.65 -9.13 -11.74
N THR A 51 -10.56 -10.09 -11.67
CA THR A 51 -10.26 -11.50 -11.98
C THR A 51 -9.80 -11.64 -13.43
N GLY A 52 -10.50 -11.03 -14.39
CA GLY A 52 -10.11 -11.01 -15.80
C GLY A 52 -8.71 -10.45 -16.01
N ILE A 53 -8.41 -9.29 -15.42
CA ILE A 53 -7.05 -8.69 -15.45
C ILE A 53 -6.01 -9.69 -14.93
N LEU A 54 -6.26 -10.36 -13.80
CA LEU A 54 -5.33 -11.30 -13.16
C LEU A 54 -5.14 -12.63 -13.92
N THR A 55 -5.86 -12.85 -15.02
CA THR A 55 -5.62 -13.99 -15.94
C THR A 55 -4.67 -13.67 -17.09
N ASP A 56 -4.26 -12.40 -17.27
CA ASP A 56 -3.37 -12.00 -18.36
C ASP A 56 -1.96 -12.62 -18.22
N ASN A 57 -1.32 -12.86 -19.37
CA ASN A 57 -0.03 -13.54 -19.43
C ASN A 57 1.19 -12.64 -19.12
N HIS A 58 1.00 -11.34 -18.87
CA HIS A 58 2.09 -10.44 -18.50
C HIS A 58 2.79 -10.95 -17.21
N PRO A 59 4.14 -11.08 -17.19
CA PRO A 59 4.87 -11.69 -16.06
C PRO A 59 4.53 -11.09 -14.69
N ARG A 60 4.46 -9.75 -14.62
CA ARG A 60 4.03 -9.04 -13.40
C ARG A 60 2.59 -9.36 -12.96
N ILE A 61 1.65 -9.51 -13.90
CA ILE A 61 0.26 -9.87 -13.57
C ILE A 61 0.23 -11.31 -13.04
N LYS A 62 0.98 -12.22 -13.66
CA LYS A 62 1.14 -13.60 -13.15
C LYS A 62 1.67 -13.62 -11.72
N ALA A 63 2.73 -12.84 -11.46
CA ALA A 63 3.30 -12.70 -10.12
C ALA A 63 2.27 -12.20 -9.09
N ILE A 64 1.45 -11.20 -9.46
CA ILE A 64 0.35 -10.70 -8.63
C ILE A 64 -0.73 -11.77 -8.41
N SER A 65 -1.08 -12.51 -9.45
CA SER A 65 -2.05 -13.61 -9.37
C SER A 65 -1.55 -14.72 -8.44
N GLU A 66 -0.27 -15.08 -8.53
CA GLU A 66 0.38 -16.07 -7.66
C GLU A 66 0.31 -15.69 -6.17
N ILE A 67 0.66 -14.45 -5.82
CA ILE A 67 0.60 -14.00 -4.41
C ILE A 67 -0.85 -13.93 -3.88
N VAL A 68 -1.81 -13.57 -4.74
CA VAL A 68 -3.24 -13.56 -4.37
C VAL A 68 -3.73 -14.99 -4.12
N ASN A 69 -3.36 -15.94 -4.98
CA ASN A 69 -3.70 -17.35 -4.81
C ASN A 69 -3.04 -17.94 -3.57
N HIS A 70 -1.79 -17.58 -3.28
CA HIS A 70 -1.11 -17.95 -2.04
C HIS A 70 -1.89 -17.46 -0.82
N ALA A 71 -2.22 -16.17 -0.75
CA ALA A 71 -2.98 -15.60 0.37
C ALA A 71 -4.36 -16.28 0.58
N LYS A 72 -5.04 -16.66 -0.52
CA LYS A 72 -6.28 -17.46 -0.46
C LYS A 72 -6.03 -18.86 0.09
N SER A 73 -4.97 -19.54 -0.37
CA SER A 73 -4.63 -20.90 0.06
C SER A 73 -4.22 -20.97 1.54
N GLU A 74 -3.52 -19.95 2.02
CA GLU A 74 -3.13 -19.79 3.44
C GLU A 74 -4.29 -19.29 4.32
N ASN A 75 -5.45 -18.99 3.72
CA ASN A 75 -6.63 -18.48 4.41
C ASN A 75 -6.31 -17.29 5.34
N TRP A 76 -5.56 -16.31 4.81
CA TRP A 76 -5.15 -15.15 5.59
C TRP A 76 -6.35 -14.39 6.13
N LYS A 77 -6.36 -14.22 7.45
CA LYS A 77 -7.43 -13.52 8.15
C LYS A 77 -7.41 -12.04 7.77
N VAL A 78 -8.58 -11.48 7.50
CA VAL A 78 -8.75 -10.03 7.35
C VAL A 78 -9.42 -9.50 8.62
N LYS A 79 -8.82 -8.48 9.24
CA LYS A 79 -9.47 -7.74 10.32
C LYS A 79 -9.39 -6.24 10.07
N PRO A 80 -10.41 -5.46 10.48
CA PRO A 80 -10.27 -4.02 10.46
C PRO A 80 -9.14 -3.59 11.38
N VAL A 81 -8.47 -2.52 10.99
CA VAL A 81 -7.55 -1.80 11.86
C VAL A 81 -8.22 -1.53 13.22
N SER A 82 -7.61 -2.01 14.29
CA SER A 82 -8.07 -1.76 15.66
C SER A 82 -7.02 -0.96 16.43
N LEU A 83 -7.47 -0.03 17.25
CA LEU A 83 -6.62 0.69 18.18
C LEU A 83 -6.07 -0.30 19.24
N SER A 84 -4.74 -0.44 19.29
CA SER A 84 -4.04 -1.26 20.28
C SER A 84 -3.13 -0.39 21.14
N TYR A 85 -3.08 -0.64 22.45
CA TYR A 85 -2.14 -0.02 23.39
C TYR A 85 -1.92 -0.95 24.59
N PHE A 86 -0.77 -0.83 25.25
CA PHE A 86 -0.45 -1.68 26.41
C PHE A 86 -1.22 -1.25 27.66
N ASP A 87 -1.76 -2.22 28.40
CA ASP A 87 -2.51 -1.95 29.63
C ASP A 87 -1.55 -1.52 30.77
N ALA A 88 -1.79 -0.33 31.33
CA ALA A 88 -1.04 0.18 32.48
C ALA A 88 -1.12 -0.76 33.70
N ASN A 89 -2.30 -1.36 33.95
CA ASN A 89 -2.48 -2.25 35.10
C ASN A 89 -1.68 -3.55 34.94
N LYS A 90 -1.42 -3.98 33.70
CA LYS A 90 -0.64 -5.19 33.42
C LYS A 90 0.86 -4.95 33.45
N TYR A 91 1.32 -3.83 32.89
CA TYR A 91 2.75 -3.60 32.64
C TYR A 91 3.40 -2.64 33.65
N ALA A 92 2.62 -1.78 34.33
CA ALA A 92 3.14 -0.86 35.35
C ALA A 92 2.10 -0.57 36.46
N SER A 93 1.55 -1.63 37.07
CA SER A 93 0.51 -1.52 38.11
C SER A 93 0.91 -0.62 39.28
N ALA A 94 2.17 -0.69 39.72
CA ALA A 94 2.69 0.06 40.86
C ALA A 94 2.63 1.59 40.66
N LEU A 95 2.55 2.08 39.42
CA LEU A 95 2.44 3.51 39.14
C LEU A 95 1.01 4.05 39.27
N GLY A 96 -0.01 3.18 39.33
CA GLY A 96 -1.42 3.61 39.40
C GLY A 96 -1.86 4.49 38.22
N LEU A 97 -1.21 4.34 37.06
CA LEU A 97 -1.46 5.19 35.89
C LEU A 97 -2.87 4.97 35.33
N LYS A 98 -3.64 6.06 35.24
CA LYS A 98 -4.95 6.06 34.57
C LYS A 98 -4.75 6.26 33.07
N THR A 99 -5.06 5.24 32.28
CA THR A 99 -4.99 5.33 30.81
C THR A 99 -6.07 6.26 30.26
N ARG A 100 -5.67 7.26 29.47
CA ARG A 100 -6.59 8.22 28.83
C ARG A 100 -6.34 8.25 27.33
N VAL A 101 -7.28 7.74 26.55
CA VAL A 101 -7.15 7.73 25.08
C VAL A 101 -7.63 9.06 24.52
N VAL A 102 -6.78 9.72 23.74
CA VAL A 102 -7.07 10.98 23.04
C VAL A 102 -6.92 10.78 21.53
N GLY A 103 -7.79 11.42 20.75
CA GLY A 103 -7.76 11.34 19.30
C GLY A 103 -7.65 12.67 18.59
N GLY A 104 -7.73 12.65 17.25
CA GLY A 104 -7.37 13.77 16.37
C GLY A 104 -8.00 15.14 16.67
N LYS A 105 -9.14 15.16 17.38
CA LYS A 105 -9.83 16.39 17.76
C LYS A 105 -9.27 17.04 19.03
N ASP A 106 -8.59 16.28 19.89
CA ASP A 106 -8.08 16.70 21.19
C ASP A 106 -6.87 17.66 21.08
N ARG A 107 -6.79 18.65 21.99
CA ARG A 107 -5.70 19.64 22.02
C ARG A 107 -4.34 19.00 22.27
N LYS A 108 -4.23 18.03 23.17
CA LYS A 108 -2.98 17.32 23.47
C LYS A 108 -2.52 16.51 22.27
N TRP A 109 -3.46 15.82 21.61
CA TRP A 109 -3.16 15.07 20.39
C TRP A 109 -2.61 15.98 19.29
N LYS A 110 -3.28 17.11 19.03
CA LYS A 110 -2.83 18.10 18.04
C LYS A 110 -1.47 18.69 18.42
N SER A 111 -1.24 18.95 19.71
CA SER A 111 0.05 19.45 20.19
C SER A 111 1.18 18.44 19.98
N LEU A 112 0.93 17.15 20.25
CA LEU A 112 1.91 16.11 20.01
C LEU A 112 2.18 15.94 18.51
N ARG A 113 1.12 15.90 17.70
CA ARG A 113 1.24 15.89 16.23
C ARG A 113 2.11 17.05 15.75
N ASN A 114 1.80 18.27 16.16
CA ASN A 114 2.56 19.45 15.74
C ASN A 114 3.99 19.45 16.28
N LYS A 115 4.24 18.91 17.48
CA LYS A 115 5.59 18.81 18.03
C LYS A 115 6.46 17.90 17.17
N TYR A 116 6.00 16.69 16.84
CA TYR A 116 6.82 15.65 16.23
C TYR A 116 6.69 15.55 14.71
N PHE A 117 5.52 15.88 14.16
CA PHE A 117 5.19 15.63 12.76
C PHE A 117 4.89 16.90 11.93
N ARG A 118 4.80 18.11 12.53
CA ARG A 118 4.53 19.42 11.89
C ARG A 118 3.82 19.35 10.51
N ASP A 119 4.63 19.28 9.45
CA ASP A 119 4.23 19.40 8.05
C ASP A 119 4.17 18.04 7.33
N SER A 120 4.64 16.98 7.99
CA SER A 120 4.55 15.62 7.50
C SER A 120 3.15 15.06 7.77
N PRO A 121 2.51 14.41 6.77
CA PRO A 121 1.37 13.56 7.06
C PRO A 121 1.80 12.48 8.07
N LEU A 122 0.86 12.03 8.90
CA LEU A 122 1.16 10.86 9.74
C LEU A 122 1.46 9.68 8.81
N PRO A 123 2.56 8.93 9.03
CA PRO A 123 2.94 7.82 8.15
C PRO A 123 1.87 6.73 8.08
N TRP A 124 1.07 6.62 9.14
CA TRP A 124 -0.03 5.68 9.22
C TRP A 124 -1.34 6.31 8.75
N ASN A 125 -1.84 5.84 7.61
CA ASN A 125 -3.18 6.14 7.13
C ASN A 125 -4.09 4.94 7.42
N PRO A 126 -5.05 5.04 8.36
CA PRO A 126 -5.97 3.95 8.65
C PRO A 126 -6.91 3.65 7.47
N GLY A 127 -6.90 4.41 6.38
CA GLY A 127 -7.69 4.18 5.18
C GLY A 127 -7.08 3.26 4.13
N ILE A 128 -5.86 2.75 4.31
CA ILE A 128 -5.18 1.88 3.33
C ILE A 128 -5.03 0.49 3.91
N TRP A 129 -5.13 -0.54 3.07
CA TRP A 129 -4.80 -1.90 3.46
C TRP A 129 -3.34 -2.02 3.88
N ALA A 130 -3.07 -2.83 4.90
CA ALA A 130 -1.71 -3.07 5.38
C ALA A 130 -1.54 -4.52 5.81
N TRP A 131 -0.31 -5.02 5.71
CA TRP A 131 0.08 -6.25 6.39
C TRP A 131 0.32 -5.96 7.89
N ASP A 132 -0.11 -6.88 8.75
CA ASP A 132 0.10 -6.86 10.20
C ASP A 132 1.13 -7.92 10.55
N TYR A 133 2.40 -7.58 10.41
CA TYR A 133 3.54 -8.47 10.66
C TYR A 133 3.51 -9.08 12.06
N GLY A 134 3.04 -8.35 13.08
CA GLY A 134 2.98 -8.89 14.44
C GLY A 134 1.91 -9.96 14.66
N LEU A 135 0.95 -10.09 13.73
CA LEU A 135 -0.19 -11.01 13.83
C LEU A 135 -0.43 -11.81 12.56
N ASN A 136 0.49 -11.73 11.59
CA ASN A 136 0.50 -12.42 10.29
C ASN A 136 -0.87 -12.43 9.60
N ARG A 137 -1.41 -11.22 9.37
CA ARG A 137 -2.76 -11.04 8.81
C ARG A 137 -2.91 -9.76 8.01
N LEU A 138 -3.96 -9.71 7.19
CA LEU A 138 -4.34 -8.49 6.49
C LEU A 138 -5.15 -7.57 7.41
N ARG A 139 -4.80 -6.29 7.39
CA ARG A 139 -5.59 -5.21 7.97
C ARG A 139 -6.31 -4.44 6.88
N SER A 140 -7.64 -4.44 6.93
CA SER A 140 -8.44 -3.60 6.05
C SER A 140 -8.46 -2.16 6.56
N GLY A 141 -8.47 -1.21 5.63
CA GLY A 141 -8.68 0.19 5.95
C GLY A 141 -10.04 0.43 6.62
N LEU A 142 -10.15 1.52 7.39
CA LEU A 142 -11.39 1.99 8.01
C LEU A 142 -12.34 2.66 7.01
N LYS A 143 -11.79 3.19 5.91
CA LYS A 143 -12.55 3.80 4.82
C LYS A 143 -12.17 3.10 3.53
N THR A 144 -13.11 2.42 2.92
CA THR A 144 -12.99 1.86 1.58
C THR A 144 -13.38 2.90 0.54
N LEU A 145 -12.78 2.81 -0.64
CA LEU A 145 -13.24 3.57 -1.80
C LEU A 145 -14.63 3.08 -2.23
N GLU A 146 -15.42 3.97 -2.81
CA GLU A 146 -16.68 3.60 -3.43
C GLU A 146 -16.42 2.76 -4.68
N SER A 147 -17.32 1.84 -5.02
CA SER A 147 -17.16 0.95 -6.18
C SER A 147 -16.85 1.71 -7.48
N LYS A 148 -17.49 2.86 -7.69
CA LYS A 148 -17.21 3.72 -8.85
C LYS A 148 -15.78 4.24 -8.89
N GLU A 149 -15.23 4.64 -7.73
CA GLU A 149 -13.85 5.14 -7.62
C GLU A 149 -12.84 4.02 -7.90
N LYS A 150 -13.14 2.79 -7.45
CA LYS A 150 -12.32 1.61 -7.75
C LYS A 150 -12.31 1.30 -9.25
N LEU A 151 -13.48 1.33 -9.91
CA LEU A 151 -13.56 1.11 -11.35
C LEU A 151 -12.81 2.19 -12.12
N GLN A 152 -12.98 3.46 -11.74
CA GLN A 152 -12.25 4.56 -12.35
C GLN A 152 -10.74 4.35 -12.25
N ALA A 153 -10.24 4.00 -11.07
CA ALA A 153 -8.81 3.74 -10.88
C ALA A 153 -8.29 2.58 -11.77
N LEU A 154 -9.07 1.51 -11.93
CA LEU A 154 -8.72 0.41 -12.83
C LEU A 154 -8.64 0.87 -14.29
N LEU A 155 -9.59 1.69 -14.75
CA LEU A 155 -9.60 2.26 -16.11
C LEU A 155 -8.46 3.27 -16.33
N GLU A 156 -7.96 3.88 -15.26
CA GLU A 156 -6.75 4.73 -15.27
C GLU A 156 -5.45 3.91 -15.15
N GLY A 157 -5.54 2.58 -15.02
CA GLY A 157 -4.40 1.67 -14.96
C GLY A 157 -3.83 1.45 -13.57
N ASN A 158 -4.53 1.87 -12.52
CA ASN A 158 -4.18 1.59 -11.13
C ASN A 158 -4.90 0.31 -10.66
N ILE A 159 -4.17 -0.80 -10.65
CA ILE A 159 -4.70 -2.12 -10.23
C ILE A 159 -4.97 -2.22 -8.72
N ASP A 160 -4.41 -1.34 -7.90
CA ASP A 160 -4.46 -1.44 -6.44
C ASP A 160 -4.77 -0.10 -5.75
N PRO A 161 -5.93 0.52 -6.01
CA PRO A 161 -6.24 1.86 -5.50
C PRO A 161 -6.36 1.93 -3.98
N GLU A 162 -6.63 0.81 -3.31
CA GLU A 162 -6.76 0.73 -1.85
C GLU A 162 -5.52 0.13 -1.15
N GLY A 163 -4.50 -0.28 -1.91
CA GLY A 163 -3.27 -0.88 -1.38
C GLY A 163 -3.40 -2.35 -0.92
N ARG A 164 -4.48 -3.04 -1.27
CA ARG A 164 -4.75 -4.44 -0.87
C ARG A 164 -3.77 -5.41 -1.50
N LEU A 165 -3.52 -5.30 -2.81
CA LEU A 165 -2.55 -6.16 -3.50
C LEU A 165 -1.14 -5.91 -2.95
N THR A 166 -0.82 -4.67 -2.62
CA THR A 166 0.45 -4.30 -1.99
C THR A 166 0.58 -4.92 -0.61
N ALA A 167 -0.48 -4.90 0.21
CA ALA A 167 -0.49 -5.57 1.52
C ALA A 167 -0.35 -7.09 1.40
N ILE A 168 -0.94 -7.70 0.37
CA ILE A 168 -0.78 -9.14 0.08
C ILE A 168 0.67 -9.45 -0.33
N ALA A 169 1.25 -8.66 -1.23
CA ALA A 169 2.64 -8.79 -1.65
C ALA A 169 3.60 -8.62 -0.47
N GLU A 170 3.32 -7.67 0.41
CA GLU A 170 4.08 -7.42 1.63
C GLU A 170 4.05 -8.64 2.57
N GLY A 171 2.88 -9.21 2.83
CA GLY A 171 2.75 -10.44 3.62
C GLY A 171 3.37 -11.67 2.97
N PHE A 172 3.40 -11.74 1.63
CA PHE A 172 4.06 -12.84 0.91
C PHE A 172 5.58 -12.80 1.12
N LEU A 173 6.16 -11.60 1.06
CA LEU A 173 7.59 -11.34 1.24
C LEU A 173 8.02 -11.41 2.71
N ASP A 174 7.07 -11.34 3.64
CA ASP A 174 7.29 -11.60 5.06
C ASP A 174 7.65 -13.08 5.28
N HIS A 175 8.76 -13.33 5.96
CA HIS A 175 9.32 -14.67 6.13
C HIS A 175 10.05 -14.88 7.45
N GLU A 176 10.15 -13.85 8.29
CA GLU A 176 10.99 -13.88 9.48
C GLU A 176 10.15 -13.70 10.74
N ASP A 177 9.63 -14.80 11.28
CA ASP A 177 8.78 -14.84 12.48
C ASP A 177 9.46 -14.24 13.73
N THR A 178 10.80 -14.11 13.73
CA THR A 178 11.55 -13.45 14.81
C THR A 178 11.19 -11.97 14.95
N MET A 179 10.66 -11.36 13.88
CA MET A 179 10.24 -9.96 13.84
C MET A 179 8.88 -9.74 14.49
N ASP A 180 8.04 -10.78 14.63
CA ASP A 180 6.64 -10.67 15.05
C ASP A 180 6.49 -9.93 16.38
N ALA A 181 7.36 -10.22 17.34
CA ALA A 181 7.31 -9.58 18.66
C ALA A 181 7.61 -8.07 18.58
N ALA A 182 8.64 -7.68 17.82
CA ALA A 182 8.99 -6.29 17.61
C ALA A 182 7.91 -5.58 16.80
N ALA A 183 7.45 -6.19 15.71
CA ALA A 183 6.36 -5.69 14.87
C ALA A 183 5.09 -5.44 15.69
N TYR A 184 4.66 -6.43 16.47
CA TYR A 184 3.52 -6.32 17.37
C TYR A 184 3.71 -5.15 18.33
N TYR A 185 4.88 -5.01 18.96
CA TYR A 185 5.18 -3.90 19.87
C TYR A 185 5.05 -2.54 19.18
N PHE A 186 5.72 -2.34 18.04
CA PHE A 186 5.74 -1.03 17.37
C PHE A 186 4.41 -0.65 16.70
N GLU A 187 3.48 -1.60 16.51
CA GLU A 187 2.13 -1.33 16.03
C GLU A 187 1.19 -0.76 17.11
N HIS A 188 1.59 -0.75 18.39
CA HIS A 188 0.77 -0.15 19.46
C HIS A 188 0.81 1.38 19.39
N CYS A 189 -0.28 2.02 19.80
CA CYS A 189 -0.36 3.46 19.95
C CYS A 189 0.63 3.94 21.01
N TYR A 190 1.30 5.05 20.71
CA TYR A 190 2.20 5.73 21.62
C TYR A 190 1.46 6.24 22.87
N ARG A 191 2.10 6.09 24.03
CA ARG A 191 1.70 6.65 25.31
C ARG A 191 2.80 7.55 25.88
N ASP A 192 2.39 8.67 26.47
CA ASP A 192 3.31 9.50 27.25
C ASP A 192 3.45 9.03 28.71
N ARG A 193 4.41 9.61 29.45
CA ARG A 193 4.65 9.28 30.86
C ARG A 193 3.47 9.59 31.79
N ASP A 194 2.57 10.46 31.36
CA ASP A 194 1.36 10.85 32.10
C ASP A 194 0.17 9.89 31.87
N GLY A 195 0.33 8.88 31.01
CA GLY A 195 -0.70 7.87 30.72
C GLY A 195 -1.68 8.26 29.60
N TRP A 196 -1.40 9.31 28.82
CA TRP A 196 -2.18 9.64 27.63
C TRP A 196 -1.77 8.75 26.46
N VAL A 197 -2.75 8.08 25.86
CA VAL A 197 -2.57 7.26 24.65
C VAL A 197 -3.06 8.06 23.45
N PHE A 198 -2.19 8.22 22.46
CA PHE A 198 -2.46 9.03 21.28
C PHE A 198 -2.97 8.16 20.13
N SER A 199 -4.30 8.09 19.98
CA SER A 199 -4.93 7.22 18.98
C SER A 199 -4.43 7.53 17.57
N GLY A 200 -4.01 6.51 16.84
CA GLY A 200 -3.53 6.62 15.46
C GLY A 200 -2.12 7.19 15.30
N ILE A 201 -1.38 7.37 16.41
CA ILE A 201 0.06 7.60 16.38
C ILE A 201 0.70 6.36 17.00
N ARG A 202 1.32 5.52 16.19
CA ARG A 202 1.94 4.27 16.66
C ARG A 202 3.33 4.55 17.23
N LEU A 203 3.82 3.63 18.05
CA LEU A 203 5.22 3.62 18.49
C LEU A 203 6.14 3.64 17.27
N TYR A 204 5.83 2.87 16.22
CA TYR A 204 6.57 2.91 14.95
C TYR A 204 6.72 4.35 14.41
N ASP A 205 5.63 5.12 14.41
CA ASP A 205 5.61 6.46 13.83
C ASP A 205 6.43 7.44 14.70
N MET A 206 6.37 7.30 16.03
CA MET A 206 7.13 8.12 16.97
C MET A 206 8.64 7.85 16.89
N TRP A 207 9.04 6.57 16.93
CA TRP A 207 10.44 6.18 16.76
C TRP A 207 10.98 6.56 15.38
N GLY A 208 10.13 6.49 14.35
CA GLY A 208 10.46 6.92 12.99
C GLY A 208 10.78 8.41 12.83
N THR A 209 10.43 9.25 13.81
CA THR A 209 10.74 10.69 13.76
C THR A 209 12.22 11.01 13.98
N THR A 210 13.01 10.04 14.46
CA THR A 210 14.41 10.20 14.87
C THR A 210 14.65 11.33 15.88
N ARG A 211 13.60 11.79 16.55
CA ARG A 211 13.67 12.79 17.63
C ARG A 211 13.72 12.09 18.97
N GLU A 212 14.16 12.81 19.98
CA GLU A 212 14.05 12.35 21.36
C GLU A 212 12.56 12.23 21.75
N ILE A 213 12.17 11.01 22.13
CA ILE A 213 10.84 10.67 22.61
C ILE A 213 10.95 10.12 24.02
N GLU A 214 9.88 10.27 24.79
CA GLU A 214 9.77 9.62 26.08
C GLU A 214 9.17 8.23 25.89
N VAL A 215 9.63 7.24 26.64
CA VAL A 215 8.99 5.92 26.74
C VAL A 215 8.52 5.77 28.18
N SER A 216 7.23 5.50 28.37
CA SER A 216 6.70 5.22 29.70
C SER A 216 7.18 3.84 30.18
N ASP A 217 7.22 3.66 31.50
CA ASP A 217 7.50 2.34 32.10
C ASP A 217 6.56 1.25 31.57
N VAL A 218 5.32 1.59 31.21
CA VAL A 218 4.36 0.63 30.64
C VAL A 218 4.92 0.04 29.34
N GLU A 219 5.41 0.90 28.45
CA GLU A 219 5.94 0.48 27.14
C GLU A 219 7.29 -0.21 27.30
N ALA A 220 8.17 0.32 28.16
CA ALA A 220 9.45 -0.29 28.45
C ALA A 220 9.30 -1.72 29.03
N ILE A 221 8.43 -1.91 30.04
CA ILE A 221 8.15 -3.26 30.59
C ILE A 221 7.45 -4.14 29.56
N ALA A 222 6.56 -3.59 28.72
CA ALA A 222 5.92 -4.35 27.66
C ALA A 222 6.93 -4.86 26.62
N TRP A 223 7.87 -4.03 26.21
CA TRP A 223 8.96 -4.43 25.32
C TRP A 223 9.85 -5.48 25.98
N LEU A 224 10.29 -5.26 27.22
CA LEU A 224 11.16 -6.21 27.93
C LEU A 224 10.54 -7.60 28.01
N ARG A 225 9.26 -7.69 28.36
CA ARG A 225 8.57 -8.97 28.47
C ARG A 225 8.31 -9.65 27.13
N ARG A 226 7.91 -8.89 26.10
CA ARG A 226 7.43 -9.47 24.84
C ARG A 226 8.52 -9.64 23.80
N VAL A 227 9.47 -8.71 23.74
CA VAL A 227 10.53 -8.68 22.72
C VAL A 227 11.84 -9.22 23.31
N ALA A 228 12.24 -8.76 24.49
CA ALA A 228 13.49 -9.22 25.11
C ALA A 228 13.38 -10.52 25.92
N GLY A 229 12.16 -11.01 26.17
CA GLY A 229 11.92 -12.20 27.01
C GLY A 229 12.28 -12.00 28.49
N GLU A 230 12.38 -10.76 28.97
CA GLU A 230 12.74 -10.41 30.34
C GLU A 230 11.51 -10.19 31.22
N GLU A 231 11.16 -11.20 32.02
CA GLU A 231 9.97 -11.12 32.89
C GLU A 231 10.23 -10.50 34.28
N LYS A 232 11.48 -10.54 34.75
CA LYS A 232 11.84 -10.21 36.14
C LYS A 232 11.79 -8.72 36.45
N LEU A 233 11.92 -7.85 35.46
CA LEU A 233 11.87 -6.40 35.69
C LEU A 233 10.41 -5.96 35.84
N SER A 234 10.17 -5.07 36.80
CA SER A 234 8.88 -4.46 37.06
C SER A 234 9.03 -2.94 37.19
N SER A 235 7.95 -2.23 36.91
CA SER A 235 7.84 -0.81 37.22
C SER A 235 7.68 -0.58 38.73
N PRO A 236 8.23 0.50 39.32
CA PRO A 236 9.04 1.55 38.69
C PRO A 236 10.42 1.06 38.24
N ILE A 237 10.80 1.35 37.01
CA ILE A 237 12.13 0.99 36.49
C ILE A 237 13.18 1.89 37.16
N PRO A 238 14.27 1.33 37.74
CA PRO A 238 15.35 2.13 38.30
C PRO A 238 15.99 3.04 37.25
N LYS A 239 16.25 4.30 37.60
CA LYS A 239 16.83 5.31 36.69
C LYS A 239 18.12 4.85 36.02
N SER A 240 18.96 4.09 36.73
CA SER A 240 20.22 3.54 36.20
C SER A 240 20.05 2.54 35.05
N ARG A 241 18.83 2.06 34.80
CA ARG A 241 18.52 1.13 33.70
C ARG A 241 17.80 1.80 32.53
N HIS A 242 17.38 3.06 32.67
CA HIS A 242 16.57 3.74 31.65
C HIS A 242 17.31 3.76 30.32
N ASP A 243 18.50 4.37 30.29
CA ASP A 243 19.25 4.58 29.06
C ASP A 243 19.54 3.26 28.33
N THR A 244 19.98 2.23 29.05
CA THR A 244 20.23 0.90 28.48
C THR A 244 18.96 0.26 27.90
N ILE A 245 17.79 0.45 28.51
CA ILE A 245 16.53 -0.08 27.96
C ILE A 245 16.13 0.73 26.71
N TYR A 246 16.27 2.06 26.75
CA TYR A 246 15.98 2.92 25.60
C TYR A 246 16.83 2.56 24.39
N GLU A 247 18.14 2.39 24.57
CA GLU A 247 19.07 1.98 23.51
C GLU A 247 18.65 0.64 22.89
N ARG A 248 18.29 -0.35 23.71
CA ARG A 248 17.84 -1.65 23.20
C ARG A 248 16.52 -1.58 22.43
N ILE A 249 15.57 -0.76 22.87
CA ILE A 249 14.32 -0.53 22.12
C ILE A 249 14.63 0.17 20.79
N HIS A 250 15.54 1.14 20.80
CA HIS A 250 15.98 1.85 19.60
C HIS A 250 16.64 0.91 18.58
N ASP A 251 17.52 0.02 19.03
CA ASP A 251 18.17 -0.96 18.17
C ASP A 251 17.15 -1.95 17.58
N SER A 252 16.23 -2.42 18.42
CA SER A 252 15.10 -3.25 18.00
C SER A 252 14.22 -2.54 16.95
N PHE A 253 13.95 -1.25 17.13
CA PHE A 253 13.22 -0.44 16.16
C PHE A 253 13.98 -0.32 14.84
N SER A 254 15.29 -0.05 14.90
CA SER A 254 16.11 0.17 13.72
C SER A 254 16.11 -1.07 12.82
N PHE A 255 16.34 -2.24 13.41
CA PHE A 255 16.30 -3.51 12.70
C PHE A 255 14.91 -3.82 12.12
N TRP A 256 13.86 -3.65 12.95
CA TRP A 256 12.47 -3.84 12.52
C TRP A 256 12.06 -2.90 11.37
N ARG A 257 12.43 -1.62 11.45
CA ARG A 257 12.13 -0.61 10.45
C ARG A 257 12.76 -0.96 9.11
N GLU A 258 14.03 -1.32 9.10
CA GLU A 258 14.73 -1.72 7.87
C GLU A 258 14.08 -2.94 7.23
N TYR A 259 13.75 -3.96 8.05
CA TYR A 259 13.04 -5.15 7.61
C TYR A 259 11.72 -4.76 6.90
N ARG A 260 10.83 -4.07 7.62
CA ARG A 260 9.51 -3.67 7.12
C ARG A 260 9.58 -2.79 5.88
N GLU A 261 10.42 -1.74 5.89
CA GLU A 261 10.47 -0.77 4.79
C GLU A 261 10.97 -1.39 3.49
N LEU A 262 11.87 -2.38 3.56
CA LEU A 262 12.33 -3.10 2.36
C LEU A 262 11.21 -3.95 1.75
N ARG A 263 10.50 -4.75 2.56
CA ARG A 263 9.39 -5.59 2.07
C ARG A 263 8.28 -4.73 1.49
N ARG A 264 7.96 -3.61 2.16
CA ARG A 264 7.01 -2.62 1.63
C ARG A 264 7.48 -2.04 0.31
N ALA A 265 8.74 -1.64 0.18
CA ALA A 265 9.27 -1.06 -1.05
C ALA A 265 9.18 -2.04 -2.24
N LEU A 266 9.55 -3.31 -2.01
CA LEU A 266 9.47 -4.37 -3.02
C LEU A 266 8.03 -4.70 -3.40
N ALA A 267 7.13 -4.78 -2.42
CA ALA A 267 5.70 -4.98 -2.64
C ALA A 267 5.10 -3.85 -3.48
N VAL A 268 5.37 -2.59 -3.13
CA VAL A 268 4.92 -1.43 -3.93
C VAL A 268 5.45 -1.54 -5.36
N ARG A 269 6.74 -1.83 -5.53
CA ARG A 269 7.37 -1.92 -6.86
C ARG A 269 6.85 -3.09 -7.69
N LEU A 270 6.38 -4.18 -7.05
CA LEU A 270 5.71 -5.27 -7.75
C LEU A 270 4.34 -4.82 -8.30
N ILE A 271 3.53 -4.17 -7.47
CA ILE A 271 2.16 -3.78 -7.82
C ILE A 271 2.09 -2.54 -8.71
N ASN A 272 2.93 -1.54 -8.44
CA ASN A 272 3.03 -0.29 -9.18
C ASN A 272 4.51 0.06 -9.40
N PRO A 273 5.07 -0.21 -10.60
CA PRO A 273 6.48 0.07 -10.89
C PRO A 273 6.88 1.53 -10.69
N ALA A 274 5.93 2.46 -10.78
CA ALA A 274 6.12 3.89 -10.55
C ALA A 274 5.66 4.36 -9.15
N GLY A 275 5.20 3.43 -8.30
CA GLY A 275 4.68 3.74 -6.97
C GLY A 275 5.72 4.36 -6.04
N GLU A 276 5.26 5.19 -5.11
CA GLU A 276 6.13 5.82 -4.11
C GLU A 276 6.63 4.78 -3.09
N VAL A 277 7.94 4.71 -2.91
CA VAL A 277 8.59 3.84 -1.92
C VAL A 277 8.97 4.64 -0.67
N PRO A 278 9.15 3.98 0.50
CA PRO A 278 9.67 4.65 1.68
C PRO A 278 10.95 5.44 1.38
N ALA A 279 11.07 6.63 1.96
CA ALA A 279 12.13 7.59 1.63
C ALA A 279 13.55 7.01 1.70
N VAL A 280 13.81 6.07 2.64
CA VAL A 280 15.12 5.40 2.78
C VAL A 280 15.53 4.56 1.55
N TRP A 281 14.56 4.15 0.73
CA TRP A 281 14.74 3.37 -0.49
C TRP A 281 14.54 4.20 -1.76
N GLY A 282 14.19 5.49 -1.63
CA GLY A 282 13.89 6.37 -2.77
C GLY A 282 15.03 6.47 -3.78
N ALA A 283 16.28 6.60 -3.30
CA ALA A 283 17.46 6.71 -4.15
C ALA A 283 17.79 5.43 -4.94
N VAL A 284 17.19 4.29 -4.59
CA VAL A 284 17.40 2.99 -5.27
C VAL A 284 16.08 2.41 -5.80
N ALA A 285 15.04 3.23 -5.93
CA ALA A 285 13.73 2.84 -6.44
C ALA A 285 13.79 2.04 -7.75
N ASP A 286 14.50 2.55 -8.76
CA ASP A 286 14.64 1.90 -10.07
C ASP A 286 15.39 0.57 -9.99
N ARG A 287 16.36 0.48 -9.07
CA ARG A 287 17.08 -0.76 -8.80
C ARG A 287 16.13 -1.86 -8.32
N LEU A 288 15.14 -1.53 -7.50
CA LEU A 288 14.16 -2.51 -7.00
C LEU A 288 13.30 -3.06 -8.15
N ASN A 289 12.95 -2.23 -9.13
CA ASN A 289 12.27 -2.69 -10.35
C ASN A 289 13.15 -3.67 -11.13
N LYS A 290 14.42 -3.33 -11.36
CA LYS A 290 15.37 -4.20 -12.06
C LYS A 290 15.64 -5.51 -11.33
N CYS A 291 15.60 -5.52 -10.00
CA CYS A 291 15.69 -6.77 -9.24
C CYS A 291 14.51 -7.69 -9.52
N TRP A 292 13.29 -7.15 -9.60
CA TRP A 292 12.13 -7.94 -10.01
C TRP A 292 12.28 -8.45 -11.45
N GLU A 293 12.81 -7.63 -12.36
CA GLU A 293 13.05 -8.02 -13.76
C GLU A 293 14.08 -9.14 -13.90
N ASP A 294 15.22 -9.03 -13.22
CA ASP A 294 16.27 -10.04 -13.27
C ASP A 294 15.84 -11.37 -12.63
N LEU A 295 14.96 -11.30 -11.62
CA LEU A 295 14.33 -12.46 -11.00
C LEU A 295 13.08 -12.93 -11.74
N GLU A 296 12.92 -12.55 -13.00
CA GLU A 296 11.83 -12.98 -13.91
C GLU A 296 10.42 -12.72 -13.35
N MET A 297 10.26 -11.65 -12.57
CA MET A 297 9.05 -11.31 -11.82
C MET A 297 8.55 -12.43 -10.89
N ASN A 298 9.40 -13.38 -10.50
CA ASN A 298 8.98 -14.52 -9.69
C ASN A 298 8.95 -14.18 -8.18
N PRO A 299 7.78 -14.22 -7.50
CA PRO A 299 7.67 -13.90 -6.08
C PRO A 299 8.53 -14.79 -5.18
N ASN A 300 8.64 -16.09 -5.47
CA ASN A 300 9.43 -17.03 -4.69
C ASN A 300 10.94 -16.77 -4.84
N SER A 301 11.39 -16.38 -6.03
CA SER A 301 12.78 -15.98 -6.27
C SER A 301 13.13 -14.73 -5.46
N MET A 302 12.24 -13.72 -5.44
CA MET A 302 12.43 -12.52 -4.61
C MET A 302 12.43 -12.84 -3.12
N LYS A 303 11.51 -13.68 -2.64
CA LYS A 303 11.48 -14.14 -1.24
C LYS A 303 12.79 -14.85 -0.88
N SER A 304 13.27 -15.75 -1.75
CA SER A 304 14.55 -16.45 -1.58
C SER A 304 15.74 -15.50 -1.58
N PHE A 305 15.71 -14.44 -2.39
CA PHE A 305 16.74 -13.42 -2.43
C PHE A 305 16.80 -12.63 -1.11
N LEU A 306 15.65 -12.27 -0.55
CA LEU A 306 15.58 -11.61 0.76
C LEU A 306 16.11 -12.48 1.89
N VAL A 307 15.79 -13.79 1.88
CA VAL A 307 16.31 -14.75 2.87
C VAL A 307 17.84 -14.84 2.82
N LYS A 308 18.43 -14.79 1.62
CA LYS A 308 19.89 -14.82 1.44
C LYS A 308 20.57 -13.50 1.82
N HIS A 309 19.84 -12.39 1.74
CA HIS A 309 20.37 -11.04 1.96
C HIS A 309 19.48 -10.24 2.93
N PRO A 310 19.35 -10.68 4.20
CA PRO A 310 18.40 -10.09 5.14
C PRO A 310 18.81 -8.68 5.59
N GLU A 311 20.12 -8.40 5.62
CA GLU A 311 20.67 -7.10 5.98
C GLU A 311 20.65 -6.12 4.81
N ARG A 312 20.29 -4.86 5.10
CA ARG A 312 20.19 -3.79 4.10
C ARG A 312 21.45 -3.63 3.26
N GLN A 313 22.63 -3.66 3.87
CA GLN A 313 23.89 -3.45 3.15
C GLN A 313 24.16 -4.57 2.15
N ASN A 314 23.96 -5.83 2.55
CA ASN A 314 24.13 -6.99 1.68
C ASN A 314 23.11 -6.98 0.55
N PHE A 315 21.85 -6.68 0.86
CA PHE A 315 20.81 -6.50 -0.15
C PHE A 315 21.19 -5.43 -1.18
N LEU A 316 21.69 -4.27 -0.74
CA LEU A 316 22.08 -3.18 -1.64
C LEU A 316 23.25 -3.54 -2.57
N VAL A 317 24.20 -4.34 -2.10
CA VAL A 317 25.32 -4.83 -2.91
C VAL A 317 24.84 -5.81 -3.97
N GLU A 318 24.07 -6.81 -3.58
CA GLU A 318 23.63 -7.86 -4.50
C GLU A 318 22.58 -7.35 -5.49
N SER A 319 21.62 -6.52 -5.04
CA SER A 319 20.65 -5.86 -5.93
C SER A 319 21.32 -4.97 -6.98
N LYS A 320 22.48 -4.39 -6.68
CA LYS A 320 23.26 -3.62 -7.66
C LYS A 320 23.80 -4.52 -8.76
N LYS A 321 24.26 -5.73 -8.43
CA LYS A 321 24.75 -6.70 -9.41
C LYS A 321 23.62 -7.13 -10.35
N LEU A 322 22.44 -7.45 -9.80
CA LEU A 322 21.26 -7.79 -10.62
C LEU A 322 20.88 -6.63 -11.55
N SER A 323 20.89 -5.39 -11.03
CA SER A 323 20.60 -4.21 -11.84
C SER A 323 21.59 -4.02 -13.00
N ASN A 324 22.89 -4.29 -12.78
CA ASN A 324 23.89 -4.16 -13.84
C ASN A 324 23.63 -5.16 -14.99
N ILE A 325 23.19 -6.38 -14.69
CA ILE A 325 22.83 -7.39 -15.71
C ILE A 325 21.70 -6.87 -16.60
N ILE A 326 20.68 -6.26 -16.00
CA ILE A 326 19.58 -5.65 -16.76
C ILE A 326 20.05 -4.45 -17.58
N ASP A 327 20.90 -3.60 -17.01
CA ASP A 327 21.47 -2.46 -17.72
C ASP A 327 22.31 -2.88 -18.95
N GLU A 328 23.08 -3.97 -18.83
CA GLU A 328 23.83 -4.58 -19.94
C GLU A 328 22.88 -5.10 -21.04
N LYS A 329 21.84 -5.86 -20.68
CA LYS A 329 20.81 -6.33 -21.64
C LYS A 329 20.14 -5.16 -22.38
N ILE A 330 19.81 -4.08 -21.66
CA ILE A 330 19.21 -2.88 -22.26
C ILE A 330 20.19 -2.19 -23.22
N ALA A 331 21.48 -2.10 -22.85
CA ALA A 331 22.51 -1.51 -23.70
C ALA A 331 22.73 -2.32 -24.99
N GLU A 332 22.53 -3.63 -24.94
CA GLU A 332 22.56 -4.54 -26.09
C GLU A 332 21.28 -4.51 -26.94
N GLY A 333 20.27 -3.72 -26.54
CA GLY A 333 18.98 -3.64 -27.23
C GLY A 333 18.08 -4.85 -27.00
N ILE A 334 18.43 -5.74 -26.06
CA ILE A 334 17.62 -6.89 -25.68
C ILE A 334 16.48 -6.37 -24.79
N ARG A 335 15.28 -6.28 -25.36
CA ARG A 335 14.04 -5.97 -24.63
C ARG A 335 13.07 -7.11 -24.73
N GLU A 336 12.48 -7.46 -23.60
CA GLU A 336 11.42 -8.47 -23.58
C GLU A 336 10.13 -7.88 -24.15
N SER A 337 9.35 -8.70 -24.84
CA SER A 337 8.16 -8.23 -25.55
C SER A 337 7.12 -7.58 -24.64
N TRP A 338 7.05 -7.99 -23.37
CA TRP A 338 6.13 -7.42 -22.39
C TRP A 338 6.54 -6.01 -21.93
N GLN A 339 7.79 -5.57 -22.19
CA GLN A 339 8.26 -4.22 -21.88
C GLN A 339 7.82 -3.19 -22.94
N ALA A 340 7.18 -3.61 -24.03
CA ALA A 340 6.73 -2.72 -25.10
C ALA A 340 5.55 -1.81 -24.68
N GLU A 341 4.76 -2.25 -23.70
CA GLU A 341 3.62 -1.53 -23.15
C GLU A 341 3.88 -1.25 -21.67
N SER A 342 3.55 -0.04 -21.18
CA SER A 342 3.68 0.23 -19.74
C SER A 342 2.67 -0.61 -18.95
N PHE A 343 3.03 -1.01 -17.72
CA PHE A 343 2.13 -1.79 -16.88
C PHE A 343 0.79 -1.08 -16.63
N THR A 344 0.80 0.23 -16.39
CA THR A 344 -0.41 1.04 -16.22
C THR A 344 -1.28 1.02 -17.47
N THR A 345 -0.68 1.19 -18.65
CA THR A 345 -1.41 1.10 -19.93
C THR A 345 -2.03 -0.28 -20.13
N ARG A 346 -1.28 -1.35 -19.82
CA ARG A 346 -1.76 -2.73 -19.90
C ARG A 346 -2.98 -2.95 -19.02
N VAL A 347 -2.93 -2.53 -17.75
CA VAL A 347 -4.04 -2.65 -16.80
C VAL A 347 -5.27 -1.88 -17.28
N ALA A 348 -5.11 -0.62 -17.69
CA ALA A 348 -6.21 0.20 -18.20
C ALA A 348 -6.90 -0.44 -19.41
N ARG A 349 -6.11 -0.96 -20.36
CA ARG A 349 -6.61 -1.65 -21.55
C ARG A 349 -7.39 -2.91 -21.19
N LEU A 350 -6.85 -3.76 -20.30
CA LEU A 350 -7.53 -4.98 -19.83
C LEU A 350 -8.82 -4.64 -19.07
N ALA A 351 -8.80 -3.64 -18.19
CA ALA A 351 -9.99 -3.18 -17.48
C ALA A 351 -11.10 -2.73 -18.44
N MET A 352 -10.74 -2.00 -19.51
CA MET A 352 -11.68 -1.57 -20.54
C MET A 352 -12.22 -2.74 -21.39
N GLU A 353 -11.38 -3.74 -21.68
CA GLU A 353 -11.79 -4.96 -22.38
C GLU A 353 -12.80 -5.77 -21.58
N GLU A 354 -12.54 -5.98 -20.27
CA GLU A 354 -13.46 -6.66 -19.36
C GLU A 354 -14.76 -5.86 -19.18
N ALA A 355 -14.66 -4.55 -18.93
CA ALA A 355 -15.85 -3.68 -18.85
C ALA A 355 -16.72 -3.77 -20.13
N ARG A 356 -16.10 -3.87 -21.32
CA ARG A 356 -16.83 -4.09 -22.58
C ARG A 356 -17.49 -5.46 -22.62
N ALA A 357 -16.77 -6.51 -22.21
CA ALA A 357 -17.29 -7.89 -22.19
C ALA A 357 -18.51 -8.03 -21.26
N LEU A 358 -18.52 -7.30 -20.14
CA LEU A 358 -19.62 -7.20 -19.19
C LEU A 358 -20.74 -6.24 -19.63
N GLY A 359 -20.67 -5.71 -20.85
CA GLY A 359 -21.72 -4.90 -21.44
C GLY A 359 -21.77 -3.45 -20.93
N LEU A 360 -20.73 -2.92 -20.28
CA LEU A 360 -20.75 -1.54 -19.78
C LEU A 360 -20.68 -0.48 -20.89
N LEU A 361 -20.32 -0.86 -22.13
CA LEU A 361 -20.17 0.04 -23.29
C LEU A 361 -21.29 -0.05 -24.35
N GLY A 362 -22.28 -0.94 -24.22
CA GLY A 362 -23.33 -1.12 -25.23
C GLY A 362 -24.40 -2.13 -24.79
N PRO A 363 -25.43 -2.43 -25.60
CA PRO A 363 -26.34 -3.54 -25.29
C PRO A 363 -25.48 -4.79 -25.15
N GLY A 364 -25.34 -5.28 -23.91
CA GLY A 364 -24.43 -6.38 -23.58
C GLY A 364 -24.82 -7.63 -24.37
N LEU A 365 -23.84 -8.45 -24.72
CA LEU A 365 -24.02 -9.71 -25.44
C LEU A 365 -24.33 -10.89 -24.50
N ARG A 366 -24.84 -10.64 -23.30
CA ARG A 366 -25.21 -11.68 -22.33
C ARG A 366 -26.57 -11.39 -21.71
#